data_AF-A0A806LEA7-F1
#
_entry.id   AF-A0A806LEA7-F1
#
_cell.length_a   1.000
_cell.length_b   1.000
_cell.length_c   1.000
_cell.angle_alpha   90.00
_cell.angle_beta   90.00
_cell.angle_gamma   90.00
#
_symmetry.space_group_name_H-M   'P 1'
#
loop_
_entity.id
_entity.type
_entity.pdbx_description
1 polymer ?
#
loop_
_entity_poly.entity_id
_entity_poly.type
_entity_poly.pdbx_seq_one_letter_code
_entity_poly.pdbx_strand_id
1 'polypeptide(L)'
;MASKSVFVKVDRPIGFSDKSHAPYPINYGYVPTVTGGDGEKQDVYIVSDLINEPLQSFEGKLIAVVHRADDNEEKWVATTENETFSAAEIAARIHFMEQYFDSTVRLI
;
A
#
# COMPACT_ATOMS: atom_id res chain seq x y z
N MET A 1 -16.00 8.09 13.54
CA MET A 1 -15.73 8.11 12.09
C MET A 1 -15.76 6.65 11.64
N ALA A 2 -16.53 6.28 10.61
CA ALA A 2 -16.47 4.91 10.08
C ALA A 2 -15.10 4.71 9.38
N SER A 3 -14.46 3.55 9.56
CA SER A 3 -13.28 3.20 8.77
C SER A 3 -13.69 3.19 7.28
N LYS A 4 -12.85 3.74 6.41
CA LYS A 4 -13.14 3.76 4.98
C LYS A 4 -12.66 2.43 4.38
N SER A 5 -13.60 1.53 4.08
CA SER A 5 -13.29 0.30 3.35
C SER A 5 -12.83 0.63 1.91
N VAL A 6 -11.88 -0.15 1.40
CA VAL A 6 -11.31 -0.04 0.07
C VAL A 6 -11.17 -1.42 -0.56
N PHE A 7 -11.61 -1.55 -1.81
CA PHE A 7 -11.37 -2.71 -2.64
C PHE A 7 -10.13 -2.49 -3.51
N VAL A 8 -9.19 -3.42 -3.43
CA VAL A 8 -7.89 -3.38 -4.11
C VAL A 8 -7.79 -4.58 -5.05
N LYS A 9 -7.44 -4.33 -6.31
CA LYS A 9 -7.03 -5.38 -7.23
C LYS A 9 -5.51 -5.54 -7.15
N VAL A 10 -5.03 -6.74 -6.84
CA VAL A 10 -3.62 -7.01 -6.61
C VAL A 10 -2.96 -7.36 -7.95
N ASP A 11 -1.92 -6.59 -8.31
CA ASP A 11 -1.12 -6.80 -9.52
C ASP A 11 0.35 -7.10 -9.20
N ARG A 12 0.79 -6.84 -7.96
CA ARG A 12 2.11 -7.20 -7.44
C ARG A 12 1.92 -7.96 -6.13
N PRO A 13 1.58 -9.27 -6.20
CA PRO A 13 1.41 -10.07 -5.00
C PRO A 13 2.73 -10.29 -4.25
N ILE A 14 2.66 -10.79 -3.01
CA ILE A 14 3.86 -11.22 -2.26
C ILE A 14 4.74 -12.13 -3.14
N GLY A 15 6.04 -11.82 -3.19
CA GLY A 15 7.03 -12.53 -4.01
C GLY A 15 7.14 -12.04 -5.45
N PHE A 16 6.32 -11.09 -5.89
CA PHE A 16 6.47 -10.46 -7.20
C PHE A 16 7.85 -9.79 -7.34
N SER A 17 8.50 -9.96 -8.48
CA SER A 17 9.80 -9.34 -8.79
C SER A 17 9.80 -8.77 -10.19
N ASP A 18 10.20 -7.52 -10.32
CA ASP A 18 10.31 -6.77 -11.58
C ASP A 18 11.75 -6.73 -12.12
N LYS A 19 12.69 -7.49 -11.53
CA LYS A 19 14.15 -7.46 -11.76
C LYS A 19 14.87 -6.16 -11.38
N SER A 20 14.14 -5.07 -11.19
CA SER A 20 14.70 -3.76 -10.81
C SER A 20 14.82 -3.62 -9.29
N HIS A 21 13.95 -4.27 -8.54
CA HIS A 21 13.89 -4.18 -7.08
C HIS A 21 13.92 -5.55 -6.39
N ALA A 22 14.14 -5.52 -5.08
CA ALA A 22 13.91 -6.69 -4.24
C ALA A 22 12.46 -7.19 -4.41
N PRO A 23 12.22 -8.52 -4.32
CA PRO A 23 10.87 -9.05 -4.38
C PRO A 23 9.94 -8.40 -3.35
N TYR A 24 8.68 -8.18 -3.73
CA TYR A 24 7.70 -7.53 -2.88
C TYR A 24 7.41 -8.41 -1.64
N PRO A 25 7.70 -7.94 -0.42
CA PRO A 25 7.43 -8.70 0.80
C PRO A 25 5.97 -8.63 1.25
N ILE A 26 5.18 -7.74 0.63
CA ILE A 26 3.76 -7.52 0.90
C ILE A 26 2.97 -7.47 -0.41
N ASN A 27 1.64 -7.67 -0.34
CA ASN A 27 0.79 -7.50 -1.51
C ASN A 27 0.67 -5.99 -1.84
N TYR A 28 0.68 -5.69 -3.13
CA TYR A 28 0.50 -4.35 -3.67
C TYR A 28 -0.46 -4.39 -4.86
N GLY A 29 -1.25 -3.34 -4.98
CA GLY A 29 -2.27 -3.25 -6.01
C GLY A 29 -2.78 -1.84 -6.18
N TYR A 30 -3.95 -1.72 -6.78
CA TYR A 30 -4.60 -0.44 -7.04
C TYR A 30 -6.11 -0.48 -6.79
N VAL A 31 -6.71 0.69 -6.60
CA VAL A 31 -8.16 0.87 -6.49
C VAL A 31 -8.75 1.11 -7.88
N PRO A 32 -9.54 0.18 -8.45
CA PRO A 32 -9.97 0.29 -9.85
C PRO A 32 -10.86 1.51 -10.15
N THR A 33 -11.55 2.03 -9.13
CA THR A 33 -12.52 3.12 -9.24
C THR A 33 -11.93 4.50 -8.97
N VAL A 34 -10.66 4.60 -8.57
CA VAL A 34 -10.00 5.85 -8.21
C VAL A 34 -8.79 6.09 -9.12
N THR A 35 -8.66 7.31 -9.62
CA THR A 35 -7.49 7.76 -10.38
C THR A 35 -6.55 8.51 -9.44
N GLY A 36 -5.27 8.14 -9.44
CA GLY A 36 -4.19 8.76 -8.69
C GLY A 36 -3.77 10.12 -9.27
N GLY A 37 -2.82 10.79 -8.58
CA GLY A 37 -2.34 12.13 -8.96
C GLY A 37 -1.55 12.17 -10.27
N ASP A 38 -1.03 11.03 -10.70
CA ASP A 38 -0.28 10.83 -11.93
C ASP A 38 -1.16 10.48 -13.15
N GLY A 39 -2.48 10.30 -12.95
CA GLY A 39 -3.42 9.90 -13.98
C GLY A 39 -3.64 8.39 -14.13
N GLU A 40 -2.89 7.57 -13.38
CA GLU A 40 -3.07 6.11 -13.30
C GLU A 40 -4.08 5.74 -12.20
N LYS A 41 -4.26 4.45 -11.91
CA LYS A 41 -5.12 4.00 -10.80
C LYS A 41 -4.42 4.22 -9.47
N GLN A 42 -5.19 4.61 -8.44
CA GLN A 42 -4.64 4.87 -7.10
C GLN A 42 -4.01 3.61 -6.51
N ASP A 43 -2.69 3.67 -6.32
CA ASP A 43 -1.90 2.57 -5.79
C ASP A 43 -2.07 2.36 -4.28
N VAL A 44 -1.94 1.11 -3.82
CA VAL A 44 -2.18 0.67 -2.44
C VAL A 44 -1.18 -0.39 -1.99
N TYR A 45 -0.50 -0.13 -0.87
CA TYR A 45 0.19 -1.14 -0.06
C TYR A 45 -0.81 -1.88 0.84
N ILE A 46 -0.76 -3.21 0.87
CA ILE A 46 -1.54 -4.04 1.80
C ILE A 46 -0.62 -4.47 2.94
N VAL A 47 -0.79 -3.85 4.10
CA VAL A 47 0.03 -4.10 5.29
C VAL A 47 -0.77 -4.97 6.27
N SER A 48 -0.27 -6.17 6.58
CA SER A 48 -0.96 -7.11 7.48
C SER A 48 0.05 -8.07 8.13
N ASP A 49 -0.21 -8.48 9.36
CA ASP A 49 0.37 -9.63 10.09
C ASP A 49 -0.44 -10.91 9.87
N LEU A 50 -1.69 -10.79 9.44
CA LEU A 50 -2.59 -11.92 9.20
C LEU A 50 -2.48 -12.48 7.77
N ILE A 51 -2.00 -11.69 6.81
CA ILE A 51 -1.88 -12.07 5.40
C ILE A 51 -0.42 -12.28 5.04
N ASN A 52 -0.05 -13.52 4.76
CA ASN A 52 1.32 -13.90 4.35
C ASN A 52 1.37 -14.66 3.01
N GLU A 53 0.25 -14.71 2.30
CA GLU A 53 0.14 -15.32 0.97
C GLU A 53 -0.10 -14.29 -0.16
N PRO A 54 0.27 -14.65 -1.41
CA PRO A 54 -0.14 -13.94 -2.61
C PRO A 54 -1.66 -13.80 -2.72
N LEU A 55 -2.15 -12.60 -3.02
CA LEU A 55 -3.57 -12.33 -3.25
C LEU A 55 -3.88 -11.97 -4.71
N GLN A 56 -5.12 -12.17 -5.12
CA GLN A 56 -5.66 -11.63 -6.39
C GLN A 56 -6.42 -10.32 -6.17
N SER A 57 -7.08 -10.19 -5.03
CA SER A 57 -7.80 -8.98 -4.60
C SER A 57 -7.84 -8.91 -3.09
N PHE A 58 -8.08 -7.72 -2.57
CA PHE A 58 -8.15 -7.45 -1.14
C PHE A 58 -9.28 -6.45 -0.86
N GLU A 59 -10.01 -6.68 0.21
CA GLU A 59 -10.96 -5.71 0.77
C GLU A 59 -10.61 -5.50 2.24
N GLY A 60 -10.47 -4.25 2.64
CA GLY A 60 -10.11 -3.89 4.00
C GLY A 60 -10.17 -2.39 4.22
N LYS A 61 -9.64 -1.93 5.34
CA LYS A 61 -9.70 -0.51 5.71
C LYS A 61 -8.47 0.24 5.26
N LEU A 62 -8.68 1.45 4.73
CA LEU A 62 -7.63 2.43 4.51
C LEU A 62 -7.17 2.99 5.87
N ILE A 63 -5.86 3.01 6.12
CA ILE A 63 -5.28 3.43 7.41
C ILE A 63 -4.22 4.53 7.31
N ALA A 64 -3.61 4.72 6.14
CA ALA A 64 -2.63 5.77 5.95
C ALA A 64 -2.52 6.18 4.48
N VAL A 65 -1.90 7.35 4.30
CA VAL A 65 -1.43 7.87 3.02
C VAL A 65 0.08 8.08 3.12
N VAL A 66 0.81 7.63 2.11
CA VAL A 66 2.23 7.87 1.91
C VAL A 66 2.35 9.02 0.92
N HIS A 67 2.92 10.13 1.36
CA HIS A 67 3.23 11.26 0.50
C HIS A 67 4.69 11.18 0.10
N ARG A 68 4.96 11.22 -1.20
CA ARG A 68 6.31 11.31 -1.77
C ARG A 68 6.56 12.74 -2.23
N ALA A 69 7.58 13.40 -1.69
CA ALA A 69 7.91 14.79 -2.02
C ALA A 69 8.58 14.93 -3.40
N ASP A 70 9.12 13.84 -3.92
CA ASP A 70 9.85 13.73 -5.18
C ASP A 70 9.08 12.95 -6.28
N ASP A 71 7.80 12.68 -6.06
CA ASP A 71 6.92 11.94 -6.97
C ASP A 71 5.53 12.61 -7.05
N ASN A 72 4.81 12.43 -8.17
CA ASN A 72 3.54 13.12 -8.40
C ASN A 72 2.31 12.30 -7.97
N GLU A 73 2.51 11.25 -7.18
CA GLU A 73 1.43 10.41 -6.67
C GLU A 73 1.59 10.10 -5.19
N GLU A 74 0.49 10.17 -4.45
CA GLU A 74 0.40 9.59 -3.11
C GLU A 74 0.14 8.08 -3.22
N LYS A 75 0.68 7.30 -2.28
CA LYS A 75 0.34 5.87 -2.16
C LYS A 75 -0.58 5.66 -0.98
N TRP A 76 -1.54 4.76 -1.10
CA TRP A 76 -2.44 4.40 0.00
C TRP A 76 -1.91 3.20 0.78
N VAL A 77 -2.32 3.07 2.04
CA VAL A 77 -2.03 1.91 2.87
C VAL A 77 -3.33 1.36 3.41
N ALA A 78 -3.59 0.09 3.15
CA ALA A 78 -4.76 -0.63 3.64
C ALA A 78 -4.36 -1.83 4.50
N THR A 79 -5.24 -2.22 5.42
CA THR A 79 -5.08 -3.39 6.29
C THR A 79 -6.42 -4.05 6.58
N THR A 80 -6.43 -5.21 7.26
CA THR A 80 -7.66 -5.89 7.66
C THR A 80 -8.39 -5.13 8.76
N GLU A 81 -9.69 -5.37 8.96
CA GLU A 81 -10.49 -4.63 9.94
C GLU A 81 -9.95 -4.72 11.38
N ASN A 82 -9.28 -5.81 11.73
CA ASN A 82 -8.83 -6.09 13.10
C ASN A 82 -7.37 -5.68 13.37
N GLU A 83 -6.70 -5.06 12.41
CA GLU A 83 -5.28 -4.69 12.53
C GLU A 83 -5.09 -3.17 12.63
N THR A 84 -4.09 -2.74 13.37
CA THR A 84 -3.73 -1.32 13.48
C THR A 84 -2.22 -1.19 13.51
N PHE A 85 -1.70 -0.15 12.86
CA PHE A 85 -0.28 0.11 12.79
C PHE A 85 -0.01 1.59 13.05
N SER A 86 1.08 1.87 13.74
CA SER A 86 1.67 3.20 13.81
C SER A 86 2.28 3.59 12.47
N ALA A 87 2.49 4.90 12.26
CA ALA A 87 3.17 5.40 11.06
C ALA A 87 4.59 4.80 10.92
N ALA A 88 5.29 4.57 12.04
CA ALA A 88 6.63 3.97 12.04
C ALA A 88 6.60 2.49 11.61
N GLU A 89 5.61 1.71 12.06
CA GLU A 89 5.45 0.31 11.64
C GLU A 89 5.09 0.21 10.15
N ILE A 90 4.21 1.09 9.67
CA ILE A 90 3.89 1.19 8.23
C ILE A 90 5.15 1.53 7.45
N ALA A 91 5.87 2.59 7.82
CA ALA A 91 7.09 3.03 7.16
C ALA A 91 8.13 1.90 7.07
N ALA A 92 8.32 1.14 8.15
CA ALA A 92 9.24 0.00 8.17
C ALA A 92 8.83 -1.11 7.18
N ARG A 93 7.53 -1.41 7.06
CA ARG A 93 7.03 -2.47 6.16
C ARG A 93 7.06 -2.09 4.69
N ILE A 94 6.88 -0.81 4.36
CA ILE A 94 6.93 -0.32 2.98
C ILE A 94 8.32 0.14 2.55
N HIS A 95 9.29 0.18 3.46
CA HIS A 95 10.66 0.65 3.21
C HIS A 95 11.34 -0.06 2.04
N PHE A 96 10.99 -1.32 1.75
CA PHE A 96 11.55 -2.07 0.62
C PHE A 96 11.40 -1.31 -0.72
N MET A 97 10.32 -0.53 -0.87
CA MET A 97 10.07 0.34 -2.02
C MET A 97 10.32 1.80 -1.67
N GLU A 98 9.86 2.25 -0.51
CA GLU A 98 9.93 3.66 -0.13
C GLU A 98 11.35 4.15 0.19
N GLN A 99 12.34 3.27 0.32
CA GLN A 99 13.76 3.66 0.39
C GLN A 99 14.27 4.38 -0.86
N TYR A 100 13.54 4.31 -1.98
CA TYR A 100 13.89 4.95 -3.25
C TYR A 100 13.19 6.31 -3.46
N PHE A 101 12.39 6.78 -2.49
CA PHE A 101 11.61 8.01 -2.56
C PHE A 101 11.75 8.84 -1.28
N ASP A 102 11.57 10.16 -1.39
CA ASP A 102 11.44 11.05 -0.21
C ASP A 102 10.01 10.98 0.34
N SER A 103 9.75 9.96 1.15
CA SER A 103 8.41 9.57 1.57
C SER A 103 8.10 9.87 3.05
N THR A 104 6.85 10.25 3.32
CA THR A 104 6.32 10.43 4.68
C THR A 104 4.97 9.71 4.83
N VAL A 105 4.77 9.05 5.98
CA VAL A 105 3.54 8.32 6.29
C VAL A 105 2.63 9.16 7.19
N ARG A 106 1.38 9.37 6.75
CA ARG A 106 0.33 10.06 7.51
C ARG A 106 -0.86 9.13 7.76
N LEU A 107 -1.16 8.88 9.04
CA LEU A 107 -2.36 8.13 9.45
C LEU A 107 -3.65 8.93 9.18
N ILE A 108 -4.77 8.22 9.04
CA ILE A 108 -6.12 8.78 8.81
C ILE A 108 -7.15 8.31 9.84
#